data_AF-A0A7Y5CTL9-F1
#
_entry.id   AF-A0A7Y5CTL9-F1
#
_cell.length_a   1.000
_cell.length_b   1.000
_cell.length_c   1.000
_cell.angle_alpha   90.00
_cell.angle_beta   90.00
_cell.angle_gamma   90.00
#
_symmetry.space_group_name_H-M   'P 1'
#
loop_
_entity.id
_entity.type
_entity.pdbx_description
1 polymer ?
#
loop_
_entity_poly.entity_id
_entity_poly.type
_entity_poly.pdbx_seq_one_letter_code
_entity_poly.pdbx_strand_id
1 'polypeptide(L)'
;MRPATAFLNSIVKPRPSIHAGAVQNMKFSRELFANGRTKLRALLDTYFAKGGAQAMITVVNRKELEAALLEPEKYQHLFVRVGGFSARFVELARDVQLEILSRTLYA
;
A
#
# COMPACT_ATOMS: atom_id res chain seq x y z
N MET A 1 -9.43 8.07 -6.49
CA MET A 1 -8.47 8.05 -7.65
C MET A 1 -7.55 9.27 -7.82
N ARG A 2 -8.02 10.53 -7.94
CA ARG A 2 -7.10 11.69 -8.21
C ARG A 2 -5.89 11.80 -7.25
N PRO A 3 -6.05 11.60 -5.92
CA PRO A 3 -4.91 11.64 -5.00
C PRO A 3 -3.86 10.56 -5.28
N ALA A 4 -4.29 9.36 -5.67
CA ALA A 4 -3.38 8.25 -6.02
C ALA A 4 -2.58 8.59 -7.30
N THR A 5 -3.23 9.17 -8.31
CA THR A 5 -2.56 9.61 -9.54
C THR A 5 -1.53 10.70 -9.26
N ALA A 6 -1.85 11.70 -8.44
CA ALA A 6 -0.93 12.77 -8.07
C ALA A 6 0.30 12.24 -7.29
N PHE A 7 0.06 11.30 -6.36
CA PHE A 7 1.11 10.62 -5.62
C PHE A 7 2.06 9.85 -6.55
N LEU A 8 1.52 9.02 -7.46
CA LEU A 8 2.32 8.25 -8.41
C LEU A 8 3.11 9.14 -9.38
N ASN A 9 2.49 10.22 -9.86
CA ASN A 9 3.17 11.22 -10.69
C ASN A 9 4.32 11.93 -9.95
N SER A 10 4.27 11.99 -8.62
CA SER A 10 5.35 12.57 -7.83
C SER A 10 6.49 11.58 -7.62
N ILE A 11 6.19 10.29 -7.42
CA ILE A 11 7.19 9.22 -7.26
C ILE A 11 8.08 9.08 -8.50
N VAL A 12 7.55 9.29 -9.70
CA VAL A 12 8.32 9.10 -10.94
C VAL A 12 9.25 10.29 -11.30
N LYS A 13 9.28 11.35 -10.49
CA LYS A 13 10.13 12.52 -10.78
C LYS A 13 11.62 12.25 -10.56
N PRO A 14 12.06 11.62 -9.45
CA PRO A 14 13.45 11.21 -9.29
C PRO A 14 13.78 10.06 -10.25
N ARG A 15 14.92 10.15 -10.94
CA ARG A 15 15.33 9.11 -11.88
C ARG A 15 15.82 7.87 -11.11
N PRO A 16 15.34 6.66 -11.41
CA PRO A 16 15.84 5.44 -10.78
C PRO A 16 17.34 5.22 -10.97
N SER A 17 17.96 5.80 -12.01
CA SER A 17 19.40 5.68 -12.27
C SER A 17 20.30 6.47 -11.31
N ILE A 18 19.75 7.38 -10.51
CA ILE A 18 20.53 8.22 -9.59
C ILE A 18 20.43 7.76 -8.13
N HIS A 19 19.78 6.63 -7.86
CA HIS A 19 19.64 6.04 -6.53
C HIS A 19 19.52 4.50 -6.60
N ALA A 20 19.76 3.79 -5.50
CA ALA A 20 19.73 2.32 -5.44
C ALA A 20 18.30 1.72 -5.33
N GLY A 21 17.30 2.38 -5.94
CA GLY A 21 15.88 2.05 -5.75
C GLY A 21 15.20 2.89 -4.65
N ALA A 22 13.87 2.89 -4.67
CA ALA A 22 13.04 3.58 -3.69
C ALA A 22 11.90 2.65 -3.28
N VAL A 23 11.62 2.57 -1.99
CA VAL A 23 10.53 1.73 -1.46
C VAL A 23 9.33 2.62 -1.20
N GLN A 24 8.20 2.30 -1.83
CA GLN A 24 6.98 3.09 -1.71
C GLN A 24 5.82 2.19 -1.30
N ASN A 25 5.24 2.45 -0.13
CA ASN A 25 4.10 1.70 0.37
C ASN A 25 2.79 2.36 -0.03
N MET A 26 1.88 1.55 -0.57
CA MET A 26 0.57 1.95 -1.02
C MET A 26 -0.47 1.06 -0.37
N LYS A 27 -1.51 1.68 0.19
CA LYS A 27 -2.64 0.96 0.79
C LYS A 27 -3.89 1.25 -0.03
N PHE A 28 -4.50 0.20 -0.56
CA PHE A 28 -5.73 0.28 -1.35
C PHE A 28 -6.87 -0.48 -0.66
N SER A 29 -8.09 0.00 -0.82
CA SER A 29 -9.29 -0.67 -0.31
C SER A 29 -9.57 -1.97 -1.07
N ARG A 30 -10.18 -2.95 -0.39
CA ARG A 30 -10.66 -4.17 -1.05
C ARG A 30 -11.71 -3.85 -2.13
N GLU A 31 -12.54 -2.86 -1.88
CA GLU A 31 -13.57 -2.38 -2.80
C GLU A 31 -12.99 -1.93 -4.15
N LEU A 32 -11.88 -1.19 -4.15
CA LEU A 32 -11.23 -0.76 -5.38
C LEU A 32 -10.72 -1.97 -6.20
N PHE A 33 -10.27 -3.04 -5.54
CA PHE A 33 -9.83 -4.28 -6.20
C PHE A 33 -11.00 -5.17 -6.66
N ALA A 34 -12.16 -5.06 -6.03
CA ALA A 34 -13.36 -5.78 -6.43
C ALA A 34 -14.03 -5.09 -7.63
N ASN A 35 -14.33 -3.80 -7.49
CA ASN A 35 -15.21 -3.07 -8.41
C ASN A 35 -14.49 -1.99 -9.24
N GLY A 36 -13.24 -1.68 -8.92
CA GLY A 36 -12.43 -0.64 -9.57
C GLY A 36 -11.29 -1.15 -10.44
N ARG A 37 -11.26 -2.44 -10.80
CA ARG A 37 -10.12 -3.11 -11.45
C ARG A 37 -9.61 -2.40 -12.69
N THR A 38 -10.49 -1.93 -13.58
CA THR A 38 -10.09 -1.22 -14.80
C THR A 38 -9.33 0.07 -14.49
N LYS A 39 -9.81 0.85 -13.51
CA LYS A 39 -9.17 2.10 -13.10
C LYS A 39 -7.84 1.84 -12.39
N LEU A 40 -7.79 0.82 -11.55
CA LEU A 40 -6.56 0.41 -10.86
C LEU A 40 -5.50 -0.08 -11.85
N ARG A 41 -5.90 -0.91 -12.82
CA ARG A 41 -5.01 -1.38 -13.90
C ARG A 41 -4.42 -0.20 -14.65
N ALA A 42 -5.28 0.70 -15.16
CA ALA A 42 -4.81 1.90 -15.87
C ALA A 42 -3.85 2.76 -15.03
N LEU A 43 -4.12 2.90 -13.73
CA LEU A 43 -3.26 3.63 -12.79
C LEU A 43 -1.86 3.00 -12.69
N LEU A 44 -1.79 1.68 -12.47
CA LEU A 44 -0.52 0.97 -12.32
C LEU A 44 0.23 0.86 -13.64
N ASP A 45 -0.45 0.53 -14.74
CA ASP A 45 0.16 0.45 -16.07
C ASP A 45 0.80 1.79 -16.46
N THR A 46 0.09 2.90 -16.21
CA THR A 46 0.63 4.25 -16.44
C THR A 46 1.82 4.55 -15.55
N TYR A 47 1.78 4.15 -14.28
CA TYR A 47 2.90 4.36 -13.35
C TYR A 47 4.18 3.66 -13.83
N PHE A 48 4.08 2.39 -14.20
CA PHE A 48 5.23 1.63 -14.69
C PHE A 48 5.70 2.13 -16.06
N ALA A 49 4.79 2.47 -16.97
CA ALA A 49 5.14 3.08 -18.26
C ALA A 49 5.89 4.41 -18.13
N LYS A 50 5.68 5.15 -17.03
CA LYS A 50 6.38 6.40 -16.71
C LYS A 50 7.70 6.22 -15.96
N GLY A 51 8.19 4.98 -15.83
CA GLY A 51 9.47 4.68 -15.17
C GLY A 51 9.37 4.42 -13.68
N GLY A 52 8.16 4.16 -13.15
CA GLY A 52 8.01 3.62 -11.80
C GLY A 52 8.76 2.30 -11.64
N ALA A 53 9.65 2.20 -10.65
CA ALA A 53 10.53 1.04 -10.50
C ALA A 53 9.92 -0.09 -9.63
N GLN A 54 9.03 0.25 -8.69
CA GLN A 54 8.58 -0.66 -7.63
C GLN A 54 7.22 -0.19 -7.07
N ALA A 55 6.36 -1.12 -6.64
CA ALA A 55 5.13 -0.79 -5.91
C ALA A 55 4.87 -1.79 -4.77
N MET A 56 5.00 -1.36 -3.51
CA MET A 56 4.60 -2.16 -2.35
C MET A 56 3.12 -1.95 -2.05
N ILE A 57 2.28 -2.87 -2.51
CA ILE A 57 0.82 -2.76 -2.37
C ILE A 57 0.31 -3.64 -1.24
N THR A 58 -0.45 -3.03 -0.32
CA THR A 58 -1.32 -3.70 0.64
C THR A 58 -2.77 -3.46 0.25
N VAL A 59 -3.57 -4.53 0.17
CA VAL A 59 -5.02 -4.46 -0.08
C VAL A 59 -5.74 -4.85 1.19
N VAL A 60 -6.41 -3.89 1.82
CA VAL A 60 -6.98 -4.09 3.16
C VAL A 60 -8.13 -3.13 3.42
N ASN A 61 -9.00 -3.49 4.35
CA ASN A 61 -10.00 -2.56 4.90
C ASN A 61 -9.47 -1.93 6.18
N ARG A 62 -9.70 -0.62 6.39
CA ARG A 62 -9.28 0.05 7.63
C ARG A 62 -9.82 -0.64 8.89
N LYS A 63 -11.10 -1.03 8.87
CA LYS A 63 -11.77 -1.76 9.95
C LYS A 63 -11.12 -3.11 10.27
N GLU A 64 -10.52 -3.77 9.28
CA GLU A 64 -9.83 -5.05 9.44
C GLU A 64 -8.53 -4.88 10.23
N LEU A 65 -7.76 -3.81 9.94
CA LEU A 65 -6.59 -3.43 10.73
C LEU A 65 -6.98 -3.03 12.16
N GLU A 66 -8.05 -2.24 12.33
CA GLU A 66 -8.55 -1.84 13.65
C GLU A 66 -9.02 -3.03 14.48
N ALA A 67 -9.73 -3.99 13.88
CA ALA A 67 -10.15 -5.21 14.55
C ALA A 67 -8.94 -6.10 14.90
N ALA A 68 -7.94 -6.19 14.03
CA ALA A 68 -6.70 -6.92 14.30
C ALA A 68 -5.88 -6.34 15.46
N LEU A 69 -6.08 -5.06 15.80
CA LEU A 69 -5.47 -4.43 16.98
C LEU A 69 -6.16 -4.81 18.29
N LEU A 70 -7.42 -5.26 18.24
CA LEU A 70 -8.23 -5.62 19.40
C LEU A 70 -8.26 -7.14 19.63
N GLU A 71 -8.31 -7.92 18.54
CA GLU A 71 -8.48 -9.38 18.57
C GLU A 71 -7.40 -10.08 17.70
N PRO A 72 -6.10 -9.89 17.98
CA PRO A 72 -5.00 -10.33 17.10
C PRO A 72 -5.00 -11.84 16.78
N GLU A 73 -5.52 -12.67 17.69
CA GLU A 73 -5.68 -14.11 17.50
C GLU A 73 -6.59 -14.47 16.31
N LYS A 74 -7.56 -13.62 15.96
CA LYS A 74 -8.45 -13.83 14.80
C LYS A 74 -7.84 -13.41 13.47
N TYR A 75 -6.77 -12.60 13.51
CA TYR A 75 -6.17 -11.94 12.34
C TYR A 75 -4.73 -12.40 12.04
N GLN A 76 -4.36 -13.61 12.45
CA GLN A 76 -3.04 -14.21 12.16
C GLN A 76 -2.72 -14.31 10.66
N HIS A 77 -3.75 -14.30 9.81
CA HIS A 77 -3.64 -14.33 8.35
C HIS A 77 -3.42 -12.96 7.71
N LEU A 78 -3.48 -11.87 8.47
CA LEU A 78 -3.43 -10.50 7.95
C LEU A 78 -1.99 -10.09 7.65
N PHE A 79 -1.62 -10.08 6.37
CA PHE A 79 -0.31 -9.62 5.91
C PHE A 79 -0.34 -8.19 5.39
N VAL A 80 0.72 -7.43 5.69
CA VAL A 80 0.90 -6.04 5.26
C VAL A 80 2.29 -5.82 4.66
N ARG A 81 2.43 -4.79 3.82
CA ARG A 81 3.71 -4.28 3.33
C ARG A 81 4.21 -3.15 4.23
N VAL A 82 5.44 -3.27 4.73
CA VAL A 82 6.01 -2.32 5.71
C VAL A 82 7.04 -1.38 5.07
N GLY A 83 8.17 -1.94 4.61
CA GLY A 83 9.33 -1.21 4.09
C GLY A 83 10.28 -2.15 3.36
N GLY A 84 9.80 -2.80 2.31
CA GLY A 84 10.57 -3.76 1.50
C GLY A 84 10.27 -5.23 1.78
N PHE A 85 9.49 -5.53 2.82
CA PHE A 85 9.10 -6.90 3.20
C PHE A 85 7.61 -7.00 3.53
N SER A 86 7.12 -8.25 3.62
CA SER A 86 5.81 -8.59 4.15
C SER A 86 5.93 -9.08 5.59
N ALA A 87 4.97 -8.73 6.43
CA ALA A 87 4.87 -9.26 7.78
C ALA A 87 3.41 -9.52 8.14
N ARG A 88 3.19 -10.43 9.11
CA ARG A 88 1.89 -10.54 9.79
C ARG A 88 1.69 -9.27 10.60
N PHE A 89 0.58 -8.57 10.37
CA PHE A 89 0.29 -7.30 11.01
C PHE A 89 0.30 -7.41 12.54
N VAL A 90 -0.24 -8.51 13.05
CA VAL A 90 -0.34 -8.80 14.49
C VAL A 90 1.00 -9.06 15.16
N GLU A 91 2.07 -9.34 14.40
CA GLU A 91 3.44 -9.56 14.92
C GLU A 91 4.29 -8.28 14.93
N LEU A 92 3.77 -7.19 14.36
CA LEU A 92 4.47 -5.92 14.35
C LEU A 92 4.35 -5.22 15.71
N ALA A 93 5.38 -4.45 16.06
CA ALA A 93 5.34 -3.57 17.22
C ALA A 93 4.15 -2.59 17.12
N ARG A 94 3.59 -2.22 18.28
CA ARG A 94 2.32 -1.47 18.33
C ARG A 94 2.41 -0.11 17.63
N ASP A 95 3.52 0.59 17.76
CA ASP A 95 3.81 1.84 17.06
C ASP A 95 3.82 1.66 15.53
N VAL A 96 4.44 0.59 15.03
CA VAL A 96 4.45 0.23 13.61
C VAL A 96 3.05 -0.09 13.10
N GLN A 97 2.25 -0.81 13.90
CA GLN A 97 0.85 -1.08 13.56
C GLN A 97 0.03 0.20 13.42
N LEU A 98 0.20 1.15 14.36
CA LEU A 98 -0.48 2.44 14.34
C LEU A 98 -0.01 3.32 13.18
N GLU A 99 1.28 3.27 12.83
CA GLU A 99 1.82 3.94 11.64
C GLU A 99 1.18 3.40 10.36
N ILE A 100 1.11 2.08 10.18
CA ILE A 100 0.43 1.45 9.02
C ILE A 100 -1.06 1.83 8.97
N LEU A 101 -1.72 1.92 10.13
CA LEU A 101 -3.11 2.33 10.23
C LEU A 101 -3.30 3.78 9.77
N SER A 102 -2.39 4.69 10.15
CA SER A 102 -2.47 6.12 9.85
C SER A 102 -2.21 6.46 8.38
N ARG A 103 -1.46 5.62 7.65
CA ARG A 103 -1.21 5.78 6.20
C ARG A 103 -2.50 5.93 5.40
N THR A 104 -2.46 6.77 4.37
CA THR A 104 -3.58 7.01 3.45
C THR A 104 -4.10 5.69 2.86
N LEU A 105 -5.43 5.52 2.87
CA LEU A 105 -6.12 4.42 2.19
C LEU A 105 -6.75 4.97 0.90
N TYR A 106 -6.31 4.46 -0.25
CA TYR A 106 -6.90 4.82 -1.54
C TYR A 106 -8.11 3.92 -1.84
N ALA A 107 -9.25 4.54 -2.11
CA ALA A 107 -10.49 3.91 -2.55
C ALA A 107 -10.99 4.51 -3.87
#